data_AF-A0A9P5YLV8-F1
#
_entry.id   AF-A0A9P5YLV8-F1
#
_cell.length_a   1.000
_cell.length_b   1.000
_cell.length_c   1.000
_cell.angle_alpha   90.00
_cell.angle_beta   90.00
_cell.angle_gamma   90.00
#
_symmetry.space_group_name_H-M   'P 1'
#
loop_
_entity.id
_entity.type
_entity.pdbx_description
1 polymer ?
#
loop_
_entity_poly.entity_id
_entity_poly.type
_entity_poly.pdbx_seq_one_letter_code
_entity_poly.pdbx_strand_id
1 'polypeptide(L)'
;RRKAENEAMENAVNDWVSYTMAKASELGARFDKKPRYFLDRFFLGGQKLIYKQTVTNSFNAFKSIKAAHLRNDGEKEDAIQIQEHYKDEYNALT
;
A
#
# COMPACT_ATOMS: atom_id res chain seq x y z
N ARG A 1 -5.42 -4.72 -32.32
CA ARG A 1 -4.02 -4.33 -31.98
C ARG A 1 -3.93 -3.75 -30.56
N ARG A 2 -4.43 -2.54 -30.29
CA ARG A 2 -4.45 -1.94 -28.93
C ARG A 2 -5.10 -2.82 -27.84
N LYS A 3 -6.21 -3.50 -28.14
CA LYS A 3 -6.87 -4.42 -27.17
C LYS A 3 -5.99 -5.62 -26.78
N ALA A 4 -5.36 -6.26 -27.77
CA ALA A 4 -4.46 -7.39 -27.53
C ALA A 4 -3.16 -6.97 -26.82
N GLU A 5 -2.66 -5.76 -27.10
CA GLU A 5 -1.52 -5.18 -26.37
C GLU A 5 -1.86 -4.90 -24.90
N ASN A 6 -3.06 -4.38 -24.62
CA ASN A 6 -3.55 -4.18 -23.26
C ASN A 6 -3.74 -5.51 -22.52
N GLU A 7 -4.35 -6.52 -23.16
CA GLU A 7 -4.51 -7.85 -22.57
C GLU A 7 -3.16 -8.52 -22.26
N ALA A 8 -2.18 -8.40 -23.17
CA ALA A 8 -0.83 -8.90 -22.92
C ALA A 8 -0.16 -8.19 -21.72
N MET A 9 -0.36 -6.88 -21.59
CA MET A 9 0.16 -6.11 -20.47
C MET A 9 -0.51 -6.53 -19.15
N GLU A 10 -1.84 -6.68 -19.12
CA GLU A 10 -2.55 -7.14 -17.93
C GLU A 10 -2.13 -8.55 -17.51
N ASN A 11 -1.97 -9.47 -18.47
CA ASN A 11 -1.47 -10.81 -18.19
C ASN A 11 -0.06 -10.78 -17.58
N ALA A 12 0.84 -9.98 -18.14
CA ALA A 12 2.19 -9.83 -17.59
C ALA A 12 2.18 -9.26 -16.15
N VAL A 13 1.28 -8.33 -15.85
CA VAL A 13 1.09 -7.79 -14.50
C VAL A 13 0.57 -8.88 -13.56
N ASN A 14 -0.44 -9.65 -13.98
CA ASN A 14 -1.02 -10.73 -13.18
C ASN A 14 -0.01 -11.86 -12.89
N ASP A 15 0.82 -12.21 -13.88
CA ASP A 15 1.89 -13.18 -13.73
C ASP A 15 2.92 -12.71 -12.69
N TRP A 16 3.31 -11.43 -12.76
CA TRP A 16 4.22 -10.84 -11.79
C TRP A 16 3.65 -10.79 -10.37
N VAL A 17 2.36 -10.45 -10.23
CA VAL A 17 1.67 -10.47 -8.93
C VAL A 17 1.68 -11.89 -8.36
N SER A 18 1.31 -12.87 -9.16
CA SER A 18 1.26 -14.28 -8.75
C SER A 18 2.63 -14.79 -8.32
N TYR A 19 3.68 -14.49 -9.10
CA TYR A 19 5.06 -14.80 -8.76
C TYR A 19 5.49 -14.16 -7.43
N THR A 20 5.15 -12.89 -7.21
CA THR A 20 5.51 -12.15 -6.00
C THR A 20 4.82 -12.74 -4.76
N MET A 21 3.55 -13.12 -4.88
CA MET A 21 2.82 -13.80 -3.80
C MET A 21 3.43 -15.17 -3.46
N ALA A 22 3.77 -15.97 -4.49
CA ALA A 22 4.45 -17.25 -4.30
C ALA A 22 5.80 -17.07 -3.59
N LYS A 23 6.60 -16.08 -4.02
CA LYS A 23 7.90 -15.77 -3.41
C LYS A 23 7.77 -15.33 -1.96
N ALA A 24 6.77 -14.50 -1.64
CA ALA A 24 6.51 -14.11 -0.26
C ALA A 24 6.15 -15.31 0.62
N SER A 25 5.41 -16.28 0.08
CA SER A 25 5.08 -17.53 0.77
C SER A 25 6.34 -18.37 1.05
N GLU A 26 7.18 -18.57 0.03
CA GLU A 26 8.47 -19.28 0.14
C GLU A 26 9.36 -18.65 1.22
N LEU A 27 9.51 -17.32 1.19
CA LEU A 27 10.30 -16.60 2.19
C LEU A 27 9.69 -16.69 3.59
N GLY A 28 8.35 -16.66 3.67
CA GLY A 28 7.62 -16.89 4.91
C GLY A 28 7.98 -18.21 5.57
N ALA A 29 7.93 -19.30 4.78
CA ALA A 29 8.33 -20.62 5.24
C ALA A 29 9.82 -20.68 5.61
N ARG A 30 10.70 -20.06 4.80
CA ARG A 30 12.15 -20.09 5.02
C ARG A 30 12.60 -19.37 6.29
N PHE A 31 11.94 -18.28 6.66
CA PHE A 31 12.37 -17.40 7.75
C PHE A 31 11.42 -17.39 8.96
N ASP A 32 10.46 -18.31 9.00
CA ASP A 32 9.41 -18.37 10.02
C ASP A 32 8.71 -17.01 10.23
N LYS A 33 8.21 -16.47 9.11
CA LYS A 33 7.44 -15.23 9.08
C LYS A 33 6.17 -15.41 8.26
N LYS A 34 5.17 -14.57 8.53
CA LYS A 34 3.97 -14.51 7.68
C LYS A 34 4.35 -13.93 6.31
N PRO A 35 3.82 -14.46 5.19
CA PRO A 35 4.09 -13.92 3.84
C PRO A 35 3.82 -12.41 3.72
N ARG A 36 2.82 -11.92 4.46
CA ARG A 36 2.48 -10.49 4.55
C ARG A 36 3.68 -9.61 4.91
N TYR A 37 4.56 -10.06 5.79
CA TYR A 37 5.78 -9.33 6.17
C TYR A 37 6.67 -9.00 4.95
N PHE A 38 6.82 -9.96 4.04
CA PHE A 38 7.61 -9.78 2.82
C PHE A 38 6.87 -8.97 1.77
N LEU A 39 5.55 -9.18 1.62
CA LEU A 39 4.72 -8.38 0.72
C LEU A 39 4.77 -6.89 1.11
N ASP A 40 4.61 -6.58 2.39
CA ASP A 40 4.74 -5.22 2.90
C ASP A 40 6.13 -4.66 2.57
N ARG A 41 7.19 -5.47 2.68
CA ARG A 41 8.55 -5.03 2.32
C ARG A 41 8.74 -4.82 0.82
N PHE A 42 8.14 -5.63 -0.03
CA PHE A 42 8.19 -5.49 -1.49
C PHE A 42 7.47 -4.22 -1.95
N PHE A 43 6.26 -3.99 -1.45
CA PHE A 43 5.42 -2.88 -1.90
C PHE A 43 5.74 -1.55 -1.19
N LEU A 44 5.97 -1.55 0.14
CA LEU A 44 6.39 -0.34 0.87
C LEU A 44 7.87 -0.02 0.64
N GLY A 45 8.71 -1.02 0.39
CA GLY A 45 10.09 -0.81 -0.06
C GLY A 45 10.15 -0.21 -1.46
N GLY A 46 9.27 -0.65 -2.36
CA GLY A 46 9.09 -0.04 -3.68
C GLY A 46 8.68 1.42 -3.61
N GLN A 47 7.79 1.79 -2.68
CA GLN A 47 7.43 3.19 -2.43
C GLN A 47 8.65 4.03 -2.02
N LYS A 48 9.55 3.50 -1.18
CA LYS A 48 10.81 4.18 -0.81
C LYS A 48 11.82 4.28 -1.96
N LEU A 49 11.77 3.37 -2.93
CA LEU A 49 12.65 3.37 -4.11
C LEU A 49 12.16 4.34 -5.20
N ILE A 50 10.85 4.41 -5.43
CA ILE A 50 10.22 5.30 -6.42
C ILE A 50 10.16 6.73 -5.89
N TYR A 51 9.74 6.89 -4.64
CA TYR A 51 9.71 8.18 -3.97
C TYR A 51 10.90 8.26 -3.04
N LYS A 52 12.03 8.73 -3.59
CA LYS A 52 13.24 9.11 -2.85
C LYS A 52 13.01 10.35 -1.95
N GLN A 53 11.79 10.53 -1.43
CA GLN A 53 11.44 11.60 -0.50
C GLN A 53 11.49 11.07 0.93
N THR A 54 12.52 11.55 1.62
CA THR A 54 12.55 11.98 3.02
C THR A 54 11.24 11.75 3.77
N VAL A 55 11.20 10.69 4.59
CA VAL A 55 10.25 10.50 5.69
C VAL A 55 8.80 10.82 5.32
N THR A 56 8.09 9.85 4.74
CA THR A 56 6.63 9.84 4.87
C THR A 56 6.33 9.67 6.35
N ASN A 57 6.13 10.78 7.07
CA ASN A 57 5.72 10.78 8.46
C ASN A 57 4.51 9.83 8.57
N SER A 58 4.55 8.88 9.49
CA SER A 58 3.48 7.89 9.71
C SER A 58 2.12 8.56 9.87
N PHE A 59 2.10 9.80 10.39
CA PHE A 59 0.91 10.63 10.45
C PHE A 59 0.36 11.03 9.07
N ASN A 60 1.22 11.40 8.12
CA ASN A 60 0.81 11.73 6.75
C ASN A 60 0.32 10.49 5.99
N ALA A 61 0.90 9.31 6.26
CA ALA A 61 0.41 8.05 5.71
C ALA A 61 -0.99 7.70 6.27
N PHE A 62 -1.19 7.84 7.58
CA PHE A 62 -2.48 7.66 8.22
C PHE A 62 -3.56 8.58 7.63
N LYS A 63 -3.27 9.89 7.49
CA LYS A 63 -4.22 10.84 6.87
C LYS A 63 -4.61 10.44 5.45
N SER A 64 -3.65 9.96 4.66
CA SER A 64 -3.93 9.52 3.29
C SER A 64 -4.85 8.28 3.24
N ILE A 65 -4.63 7.32 4.14
CA ILE A 65 -5.47 6.11 4.26
C ILE A 65 -6.88 6.47 4.76
N LYS A 66 -6.99 7.34 5.76
CA LYS A 66 -8.28 7.83 6.28
C LYS A 66 -9.07 8.59 5.23
N ALA A 67 -8.40 9.48 4.47
CA ALA A 67 -9.03 10.18 3.35
C ALA A 67 -9.58 9.21 2.29
N ALA A 68 -8.89 8.10 2.04
CA ALA A 68 -9.36 7.08 1.12
C ALA A 68 -10.59 6.32 1.66
N HIS A 69 -10.63 6.00 2.95
CA HIS A 69 -11.80 5.38 3.59
C HIS A 69 -13.01 6.31 3.57
N LEU A 70 -12.85 7.55 4.03
CA LEU A 70 -13.94 8.55 4.05
C LEU A 70 -14.54 8.76 2.66
N ARG A 71 -13.69 8.86 1.62
CA ARG A 71 -14.18 8.97 0.23
C ARG A 71 -14.99 7.76 -0.23
N ASN A 72 -14.65 6.55 0.21
CA ASN A 72 -15.42 5.34 -0.11
C ASN A 72 -16.77 5.32 0.63
N ASP A 73 -16.84 5.94 1.80
CA ASP A 73 -18.05 6.08 2.61
C ASP A 73 -18.92 7.29 2.18
N GLY A 74 -18.49 8.04 1.16
CA GLY A 74 -19.20 9.21 0.61
C GLY A 74 -18.87 10.54 1.30
N GLU A 75 -17.99 10.51 2.30
CA GLU A 75 -17.49 11.66 3.04
C GLU A 75 -16.38 12.37 2.25
N LYS A 76 -16.47 13.70 2.11
CA LYS A 76 -15.43 14.53 1.47
C LYS A 76 -14.79 15.43 2.51
N GLU A 77 -14.01 14.84 3.41
CA GLU A 77 -13.13 15.60 4.28
C GLU A 77 -11.78 15.89 3.61
N ASP A 78 -11.30 17.12 3.77
CA ASP A 78 -9.94 17.53 3.37
C ASP A 78 -8.91 17.12 4.44
N ALA A 79 -7.63 17.05 4.08
CA ALA A 79 -6.55 16.57 4.92
C ALA A 79 -6.38 17.35 6.24
N ILE A 80 -6.83 18.61 6.29
CA ILE A 80 -6.85 19.43 7.50
C ILE A 80 -7.94 18.95 8.47
N GLN A 81 -9.15 18.67 7.96
CA GLN A 81 -10.26 18.15 8.76
C GLN A 81 -9.93 16.77 9.31
N ILE A 82 -9.29 15.92 8.49
CA ILE A 82 -8.84 14.60 8.93
C ILE A 82 -7.79 14.70 10.04
N GLN A 83 -6.91 15.70 9.95
CA GLN A 83 -5.94 15.97 10.99
C GLN A 83 -6.61 16.41 12.31
N GLU A 84 -7.64 17.24 12.25
CA GLU A 84 -8.33 17.71 13.46
C GLU A 84 -9.20 16.61 14.09
N HIS A 85 -9.93 15.85 13.28
CA HIS A 85 -10.89 14.84 13.76
C HIS A 85 -10.22 13.52 14.17
N TYR A 86 -9.12 13.14 13.52
CA TYR A 86 -8.52 11.81 13.69
C TYR A 86 -7.10 11.83 14.24
N LYS A 87 -6.61 12.99 14.72
CA LYS A 87 -5.31 13.06 15.43
C LYS A 87 -5.32 12.21 16.70
N ASP A 88 -6.41 12.20 17.44
CA ASP A 88 -6.51 11.40 18.67
C ASP A 88 -6.60 9.90 18.36
N GLU A 89 -7.26 9.52 17.26
CA GLU A 89 -7.26 8.14 16.76
C GLU A 89 -5.83 7.70 16.39
N TYR A 90 -5.09 8.56 15.69
CA TYR A 90 -3.70 8.27 15.37
C TYR A 90 -2.83 8.13 16.64
N ASN A 91 -2.99 9.03 17.62
CA ASN A 91 -2.26 8.95 18.89
C ASN A 91 -2.58 7.68 19.70
N ALA A 92 -3.75 7.06 19.48
CA ALA A 92 -4.10 5.77 20.09
C ALA A 92 -3.52 4.56 19.33
N LEU A 93 -3.10 4.75 18.07
CA LEU A 93 -2.55 3.70 17.19
C LEU A 93 -1.01 3.63 17.20
N THR A 94 -0.33 4.63 17.77
CA THR A 94 1.13 4.74 17.87
C THR A 94 1.59 4.94 19.31
#